data_AF-A0A353NE68-F1
#
_entry.id   AF-A0A353NE68-F1
#
_cell.length_a   1.000
_cell.length_b   1.000
_cell.length_c   1.000
_cell.angle_alpha   90.00
_cell.angle_beta   90.00
_cell.angle_gamma   90.00
#
_symmetry.space_group_name_H-M   'P 1'
#
loop_
_entity.id
_entity.type
_entity.pdbx_description
1 polymer ?
#
loop_
_entity_poly.entity_id
_entity_poly.type
_entity_poly.pdbx_seq_one_letter_code
_entity_poly.pdbx_strand_id
1 'polypeptide(L)'
;MTQDYIPFAQIVIEIGRLCKQRSTGTLFIATKANRSAQLVLDKGEIVFIFFSSKRGEEALALMSEIHDGRFRFQEGGVIPRRMALPSTEAILKTLKGGAAGAP
;
A
#
# COMPACT_ATOMS: atom_id res chain seq x y z
N MET A 1 -16.04 17.17 3.56
CA MET A 1 -14.64 17.42 3.20
C MET A 1 -14.25 16.41 2.13
N THR A 2 -13.92 16.91 0.95
CA THR A 2 -13.69 16.17 -0.30
C THR A 2 -12.49 15.26 -0.14
N GLN A 3 -12.71 13.95 -0.12
CA GLN A 3 -11.62 12.99 -0.08
C GLN A 3 -11.26 12.62 -1.51
N ASP A 4 -10.33 13.39 -2.06
CA ASP A 4 -9.84 13.28 -3.42
C ASP A 4 -9.16 11.92 -3.63
N TYR A 5 -9.53 11.24 -4.71
CA TYR A 5 -8.87 10.00 -5.12
C TYR A 5 -7.53 10.40 -5.71
N ILE A 6 -6.43 10.00 -5.06
CA ILE A 6 -5.10 10.28 -5.57
C ILE A 6 -4.65 9.15 -6.52
N PRO A 7 -3.88 9.47 -7.56
CA PRO A 7 -3.36 8.46 -8.47
C PRO A 7 -2.45 7.50 -7.71
N PHE A 8 -2.43 6.24 -8.15
CA PHE A 8 -1.66 5.18 -7.50
C PHE A 8 -0.17 5.53 -7.35
N ALA A 9 0.40 6.25 -8.32
CA ALA A 9 1.77 6.77 -8.24
C ALA A 9 2.03 7.65 -7.02
N GLN A 10 1.08 8.53 -6.64
CA GLN A 10 1.19 9.37 -5.44
C GLN A 10 1.13 8.52 -4.16
N ILE A 11 0.28 7.48 -4.14
CA ILE A 11 0.20 6.53 -3.03
C ILE A 11 1.56 5.85 -2.79
N VAL A 12 2.20 5.38 -3.86
CA VAL A 12 3.51 4.73 -3.79
C VAL A 12 4.60 5.68 -3.30
N ILE A 13 4.55 6.96 -3.69
CA ILE A 13 5.48 7.99 -3.20
C ILE A 13 5.30 8.20 -1.70
N GLU A 14 4.07 8.32 -1.21
CA GLU A 14 3.78 8.50 0.22
C GLU A 14 4.18 7.28 1.05
N ILE A 15 3.90 6.05 0.58
CA ILE A 15 4.38 4.81 1.22
C ILE A 15 5.91 4.83 1.32
N GLY A 16 6.61 5.17 0.23
CA GLY A 16 8.07 5.25 0.22
C GLY A 16 8.61 6.29 1.19
N ARG A 17 7.91 7.42 1.36
CA ARG A 17 8.28 8.47 2.32
C ARG A 17 8.07 8.01 3.77
N LEU A 18 6.98 7.32 4.08
CA LEU A 18 6.71 6.74 5.41
C LEU A 18 7.72 5.64 5.76
N CYS A 19 8.07 4.81 4.78
CA CYS A 19 9.12 3.80 4.89
C CYS A 19 10.47 4.43 5.26
N LYS A 20 10.89 5.50 4.57
CA LYS A 20 12.12 6.25 4.89
C LYS A 20 12.10 6.89 6.28
N GLN A 21 10.94 7.35 6.74
CA GLN A 21 10.76 7.94 8.06
C GLN A 21 10.72 6.90 9.19
N ARG A 22 10.78 5.60 8.85
CA ARG A 22 10.60 4.49 9.81
C ARG A 22 9.29 4.60 10.59
N SER A 23 8.26 5.19 9.96
CA SER A 23 6.95 5.34 10.55
C SER A 23 6.33 3.98 10.83
N THR A 24 5.45 3.92 11.82
CA THR A 24 4.74 2.70 12.22
C THR A 24 3.26 3.00 12.25
N GLY A 25 2.46 2.22 11.51
CA GLY A 25 1.05 2.50 11.34
C GLY A 25 0.37 1.61 10.32
N THR A 26 -0.93 1.84 10.14
CA THR A 26 -1.74 1.13 9.14
C THR A 26 -2.13 2.07 8.02
N LEU A 27 -1.94 1.64 6.78
CA LEU A 27 -2.37 2.35 5.60
C LEU A 27 -3.64 1.70 5.07
N PHE A 28 -4.62 2.51 4.74
CA PHE A 28 -5.86 2.10 4.10
C PHE A 28 -5.95 2.78 2.74
N ILE A 29 -6.23 1.99 1.70
CA ILE A 29 -6.40 2.49 0.34
C ILE A 29 -7.78 2.05 -0.13
N ALA A 30 -8.68 2.99 -0.39
CA ALA A 30 -10.00 2.66 -0.93
C ALA A 30 -10.07 3.04 -2.41
N THR A 31 -10.37 2.08 -3.27
CA THR A 31 -10.47 2.27 -4.72
C THR A 31 -11.91 2.52 -5.14
N LYS A 32 -12.11 3.11 -6.32
CA LYS A 32 -13.47 3.24 -6.90
C LYS A 32 -14.14 1.91 -7.21
N ALA A 33 -13.37 0.85 -7.40
CA ALA A 33 -13.87 -0.50 -7.68
C ALA A 33 -14.53 -1.20 -6.46
N ASN A 34 -14.89 -0.43 -5.42
CA ASN A 34 -15.36 -0.93 -4.13
C ASN A 34 -14.39 -1.92 -3.44
N ARG A 35 -13.10 -1.84 -3.81
CA ARG A 35 -12.02 -2.63 -3.21
C ARG A 35 -11.24 -1.78 -2.23
N SER A 36 -10.92 -2.35 -1.08
CA SER A 36 -10.05 -1.75 -0.07
C SER A 36 -8.76 -2.55 0.09
N ALA A 37 -7.64 -1.82 0.07
CA ALA A 37 -6.34 -2.28 0.51
C ALA A 37 -6.10 -1.84 1.95
N GLN A 38 -5.40 -2.68 2.69
CA GLN A 38 -4.83 -2.37 3.99
C GLN A 38 -3.38 -2.84 4.01
N LEU A 39 -2.47 -1.98 4.44
CA LEU A 39 -1.06 -2.30 4.62
C LEU A 39 -0.66 -1.95 6.05
N VAL A 40 0.24 -2.71 6.64
CA VAL A 40 0.81 -2.42 7.95
C VAL A 40 2.29 -2.15 7.78
N LEU A 41 2.71 -1.00 8.29
CA LEU A 41 4.08 -0.55 8.33
C LEU A 41 4.58 -0.64 9.77
N ASP A 42 5.69 -1.32 10.00
CA ASP A 42 6.37 -1.44 11.30
C ASP A 42 7.81 -0.93 11.13
N LYS A 43 8.15 0.17 11.81
CA LYS A 43 9.49 0.79 11.74
C LYS A 43 10.00 1.06 10.32
N GLY A 44 9.08 1.35 9.39
CA GLY A 44 9.39 1.54 7.98
C GLY A 44 9.42 0.26 7.14
N GLU A 45 9.12 -0.89 7.71
CA GLU A 45 8.99 -2.16 6.99
C GLU A 45 7.54 -2.52 6.75
N ILE A 46 7.20 -2.93 5.53
CA ILE A 46 5.84 -3.42 5.25
C ILE A 46 5.76 -4.86 5.74
N VAL A 47 5.06 -5.05 6.86
CA VAL A 47 4.94 -6.36 7.51
C VAL A 47 3.66 -7.10 7.16
N PHE A 48 2.66 -6.39 6.61
CA PHE A 48 1.38 -6.96 6.21
C PHE A 48 0.77 -6.20 5.04
N ILE A 49 0.19 -6.93 4.10
CA ILE A 49 -0.56 -6.38 2.95
C ILE A 49 -1.81 -7.22 2.79
N PHE A 50 -2.95 -6.54 2.65
CA PHE A 50 -4.25 -7.14 2.44
C PHE A 50 -5.02 -6.32 1.42
N PHE A 51 -5.71 -6.96 0.50
CA PHE A 51 -6.51 -6.32 -0.54
C PHE A 51 -7.72 -7.17 -0.87
N SER A 52 -8.93 -6.71 -0.54
CA SER A 52 -10.21 -7.30 -0.97
C SER A 52 -10.24 -8.85 -0.92
N SER A 53 -9.79 -9.45 0.19
CA SER A 53 -9.69 -10.91 0.44
C SER A 53 -8.37 -11.60 0.01
N LYS A 54 -7.50 -10.92 -0.74
CA LYS A 54 -6.13 -11.36 -1.03
C LYS A 54 -5.13 -10.74 -0.06
N ARG A 55 -3.97 -11.36 0.09
CA ARG A 55 -2.91 -10.90 0.99
C ARG A 55 -1.53 -11.14 0.39
N GLY A 56 -0.57 -10.31 0.78
CA GLY A 56 0.81 -10.36 0.28
C GLY A 56 0.95 -10.12 -1.22
N GLU A 57 1.66 -10.99 -1.92
CA GLU A 57 2.00 -10.80 -3.34
C GLU A 57 0.76 -10.76 -4.24
N GLU A 58 -0.28 -11.55 -3.94
CA GLU A 58 -1.55 -11.50 -4.67
C GLU A 58 -2.24 -10.14 -4.52
N ALA A 59 -2.13 -9.51 -3.34
CA ALA A 59 -2.66 -8.17 -3.12
C ALA A 59 -1.86 -7.12 -3.92
N LEU A 60 -0.55 -7.28 -4.08
CA LEU A 60 0.29 -6.37 -4.87
C LEU A 60 -0.04 -6.40 -6.36
N ALA A 61 -0.31 -7.58 -6.91
CA ALA A 61 -0.76 -7.73 -8.29
C ALA A 61 -2.09 -6.97 -8.51
N LEU A 62 -3.07 -7.16 -7.63
CA LEU A 62 -4.35 -6.46 -7.72
C LEU A 62 -4.22 -4.95 -7.46
N MET A 63 -3.26 -4.53 -6.63
CA MET A 63 -2.99 -3.12 -6.40
C MET A 63 -2.39 -2.43 -7.63
N SER A 64 -1.67 -3.17 -8.47
CA SER A 64 -1.09 -2.67 -9.70
C SER A 64 -2.15 -2.35 -10.76
N GLU A 65 -3.31 -3.01 -10.70
CA GLU A 65 -4.47 -2.69 -11.57
C GLU A 65 -5.24 -1.45 -11.09
N ILE A 66 -4.85 -0.84 -9.98
CA ILE A 66 -5.50 0.36 -9.45
C ILE A 66 -4.93 1.59 -10.16
N HIS A 67 -5.79 2.38 -10.78
CA HIS A 67 -5.42 3.68 -11.34
C HIS A 67 -5.47 4.79 -10.28
N ASP A 68 -6.58 4.87 -9.54
CA ASP A 68 -6.83 5.91 -8.56
C ASP A 68 -7.51 5.36 -7.30
N GLY A 69 -7.07 5.89 -6.17
CA GLY A 69 -7.44 5.39 -4.87
C GLY A 69 -7.33 6.46 -3.79
N ARG A 70 -8.15 6.31 -2.77
CA ARG A 70 -8.13 7.16 -1.60
C ARG A 70 -7.16 6.58 -0.60
N PHE A 71 -6.03 7.25 -0.43
CA PHE A 71 -5.03 6.93 0.57
C PHE A 71 -5.40 7.49 1.95
N ARG A 72 -5.19 6.69 2.99
CA ARG A 72 -5.35 7.12 4.37
C ARG A 72 -4.33 6.41 5.25
N PHE A 73 -3.38 7.18 5.79
CA PHE A 73 -2.46 6.69 6.79
C PHE A 73 -3.04 6.88 8.19
N GLN A 74 -2.95 5.84 9.00
CA GLN A 74 -3.29 5.87 10.41
C GLN A 74 -2.04 5.48 11.21
N GLU A 75 -1.37 6.47 11.75
CA GLU A 75 -0.25 6.26 12.68
C GLU A 75 -0.78 5.68 13.99
N GLY A 76 -0.07 4.70 14.55
CA GLY A 76 -0.48 4.08 15.81
C GLY A 76 0.16 2.72 16.08
N GLY A 77 -0.12 2.18 17.27
CA GLY A 77 0.37 0.88 17.73
C GLY A 77 -0.24 -0.26 16.93
N VAL A 78 0.39 -0.61 15.82
CA VAL A 78 0.06 -1.80 15.05
C VAL A 78 0.70 -3.03 15.68
N ILE A 79 -0.05 -4.13 15.75
CA ILE A 79 0.53 -5.42 16.11
C ILE A 79 1.22 -5.93 14.85
N PRO A 80 2.56 -6.05 14.82
CA PRO A 80 3.28 -6.46 13.62
C PRO A 80 2.99 -7.94 13.35
N ARG A 81 1.95 -8.19 12.56
CA ARG A 81 1.64 -9.53 12.06
C ARG A 81 2.52 -9.78 10.84
N ARG A 82 3.81 -9.99 11.10
CA ARG A 82 4.82 -10.25 10.08
C ARG A 82 4.40 -11.45 9.25
N MET A 83 4.04 -11.20 8.01
CA MET A 83 3.92 -12.22 7.00
C MET A 83 5.26 -12.37 6.28
N ALA A 84 5.48 -13.55 5.67
CA ALA A 84 6.57 -13.72 4.72
C ALA A 84 6.27 -12.86 3.48
N LEU A 85 6.73 -11.61 3.53
CA LEU A 85 6.65 -10.66 2.44
C LEU A 85 8.06 -10.34 1.97
N PRO A 86 8.25 -10.04 0.68
CA PRO A 86 9.51 -9.52 0.19
C PRO A 86 9.80 -8.15 0.83
N SER A 87 11.06 -7.73 0.82
CA SER A 87 11.49 -6.46 1.43
C SER A 87 10.68 -5.27 0.90
N THR A 88 10.50 -4.22 1.72
CA THR A 88 9.74 -3.02 1.35
C THR A 88 10.17 -2.42 0.01
N GLU A 89 11.47 -2.46 -0.31
CA GLU A 89 11.98 -2.01 -1.61
C GLU A 89 11.46 -2.84 -2.78
N ALA A 90 11.41 -4.17 -2.66
CA ALA A 90 10.86 -5.04 -3.67
C ALA A 90 9.35 -4.79 -3.85
N ILE A 91 8.62 -4.61 -2.74
CA ILE A 91 7.20 -4.24 -2.75
C ILE A 91 7.00 -2.91 -3.50
N LEU A 92 7.74 -1.87 -3.13
CA LEU A 92 7.69 -0.56 -3.79
C LEU A 92 8.05 -0.64 -5.27
N LYS A 93 9.02 -1.49 -5.64
CA LYS A 93 9.41 -1.71 -7.03
C LYS A 93 8.31 -2.40 -7.83
N THR A 94 7.66 -3.42 -7.26
CA THR A 94 6.50 -4.08 -7.87
C THR A 94 5.34 -3.10 -8.05
N LEU A 95 5.04 -2.28 -7.03
CA LEU A 95 3.99 -1.28 -7.13
C LEU A 95 4.30 -0.18 -8.16
N LYS A 96 5.56 0.28 -8.26
CA LYS A 96 5.98 1.20 -9.31
C LYS A 96 5.93 0.57 -10.70
N GLY A 97 6.31 -0.70 -10.83
CA GLY A 97 6.32 -1.44 -12.09
C GLY A 97 4.92 -1.72 -12.62
N GLY A 98 3.98 -2.01 -11.73
CA GLY A 98 2.56 -2.18 -12.05
C GLY A 98 1.91 -0.92 -12.63
N ALA A 99 2.23 0.25 -12.07
CA ALA A 99 1.74 1.54 -12.56
C ALA A 99 2.27 1.92 -13.96
N ALA A 100 3.36 1.28 -14.42
CA ALA A 100 3.98 1.54 -15.71
C ALA A 100 3.51 0.57 -16.82
N GLY A 101 2.66 -0.41 -16.48
CA GLY A 101 2.19 -1.45 -17.39
C GLY A 101 0.74 -1.25 -17.82
N ALA A 102 0.46 -0.20 -18.59
CA ALA A 102 -0.77 -0.12 -19.39
C ALA A 102 -0.42 0.51 -20.75
N PRO A 103 -0.30 -0.27 -21.85
CA PRO A 103 -0.36 0.25 -23.20
C PRO A 103 -1.80 0.67 -23.58
#